data_AF-A0A9D8U2K5-F1
#
_entry.id   AF-A0A9D8U2K5-F1
#
_cell.length_a   1.000
_cell.length_b   1.000
_cell.length_c   1.000
_cell.angle_alpha   90.00
_cell.angle_beta   90.00
_cell.angle_gamma   90.00
#
_symmetry.space_group_name_H-M   'P 1'
#
loop_
_entity.id
_entity.type
_entity.pdbx_description
1 polymer ?
#
loop_
_entity_poly.entity_id
_entity_poly.type
_entity_poly.pdbx_seq_one_letter_code
_entity_poly.pdbx_strand_id
1 'polypeptide(L)'
;MVIEIIRALILGAVPVAVFTYLVLQWSVASGRLAPFSDEKALDDQYKEQRKAKKAEKKALKEALEKGEEPPKKEDDRPLFDKSRGEEFLHNKVMFFGGGYYGTMALFAYAVIELDEIFEFLGVVFTPGAWFEYLTFQLIIGFFINTIMNIVGAFTWFLTLQNYVSMGNGWIWLGASYAGYMAGVRLVAQAGDEVWAWLTDKRQQLTTKVSSAIKDASGKQ
;
A
#
# COMPACT_ATOMS: atom_id res chain seq x y z
N MET A 1 19.99 -23.13 8.86
CA MET A 1 18.89 -23.59 7.99
C MET A 1 17.53 -23.58 8.69
N VAL A 2 17.28 -24.39 9.73
CA VAL A 2 15.94 -24.40 10.41
C VAL A 2 15.55 -23.04 11.01
N ILE A 3 16.46 -22.39 11.76
CA ILE A 3 16.22 -21.06 12.34
C ILE A 3 15.90 -20.02 11.26
N GLU A 4 16.55 -20.12 10.10
CA GLU A 4 16.33 -19.22 8.98
C GLU A 4 14.97 -19.43 8.33
N ILE A 5 14.52 -20.68 8.16
CA ILE A 5 13.16 -20.99 7.68
C ILE A 5 12.13 -20.38 8.63
N ILE A 6 12.30 -20.56 9.95
CA ILE A 6 11.39 -19.98 10.95
C ILE A 6 11.37 -18.44 10.84
N ARG A 7 12.54 -17.80 10.74
CA ARG A 7 12.63 -16.34 10.55
C ARG A 7 11.97 -15.89 9.26
N ALA A 8 12.19 -16.58 8.15
CA ALA A 8 11.60 -16.25 6.87
C ALA A 8 10.07 -16.41 6.90
N LEU A 9 9.54 -17.40 7.61
CA LEU A 9 8.08 -17.54 7.81
C LEU A 9 7.52 -16.39 8.66
N ILE A 10 8.18 -16.05 9.78
CA ILE A 10 7.67 -15.04 10.70
C ILE A 10 7.85 -13.61 10.15
N LEU A 11 8.98 -13.31 9.53
CA LEU A 11 9.33 -11.95 9.07
C LEU A 11 9.09 -11.74 7.58
N GLY A 12 9.01 -12.81 6.79
CA GLY A 12 8.68 -12.76 5.36
C GLY A 12 7.23 -13.13 5.10
N ALA A 13 6.80 -14.34 5.48
CA ALA A 13 5.46 -14.82 5.13
C ALA A 13 4.34 -14.07 5.87
N VAL A 14 4.43 -13.92 7.19
CA VAL A 14 3.35 -13.30 7.98
C VAL A 14 3.10 -11.82 7.60
N PRO A 15 4.11 -10.94 7.51
CA PRO A 15 3.88 -9.54 7.16
C PRO A 15 3.34 -9.40 5.74
N VAL A 16 3.85 -10.21 4.80
CA VAL A 16 3.35 -10.22 3.42
C VAL A 16 1.91 -10.73 3.35
N ALA A 17 1.54 -11.74 4.13
CA ALA A 17 0.16 -12.24 4.21
C ALA A 17 -0.79 -11.17 4.73
N VAL A 18 -0.42 -10.50 5.83
CA VAL A 18 -1.21 -9.41 6.42
C VAL A 18 -1.33 -8.26 5.43
N PHE A 19 -0.24 -7.83 4.82
CA PHE A 19 -0.24 -6.74 3.84
C PHE A 19 -1.12 -7.07 2.62
N THR A 20 -0.94 -8.27 2.06
CA THR A 20 -1.73 -8.76 0.92
C THR A 20 -3.22 -8.77 1.26
N TYR A 21 -3.57 -9.32 2.43
CA TYR A 21 -4.95 -9.33 2.92
C TYR A 21 -5.51 -7.91 3.03
N LEU A 22 -4.80 -7.00 3.70
CA LEU A 22 -5.27 -5.63 3.92
C LEU A 22 -5.50 -4.89 2.61
N VAL A 23 -4.56 -4.96 1.66
CA VAL A 23 -4.65 -4.27 0.37
C VAL A 23 -5.79 -4.84 -0.47
N LEU A 24 -5.90 -6.17 -0.56
CA LEU A 24 -6.90 -6.83 -1.38
C LEU A 24 -8.31 -6.73 -0.78
N GLN A 25 -8.47 -6.99 0.51
CA GLN A 25 -9.77 -6.87 1.18
C GLN A 25 -10.26 -5.43 1.15
N TRP A 26 -9.38 -4.45 1.37
CA TRP A 26 -9.75 -3.05 1.21
C TRP A 26 -10.18 -2.74 -0.24
N SER A 27 -9.51 -3.31 -1.24
CA SER A 27 -9.86 -3.12 -2.65
C SER A 27 -11.23 -3.74 -3.00
N VAL A 28 -11.56 -4.89 -2.41
CA VAL A 28 -12.89 -5.53 -2.54
C VAL A 28 -13.95 -4.70 -1.83
N ALA A 29 -13.72 -4.32 -0.57
CA ALA A 29 -14.65 -3.54 0.26
C ALA A 29 -14.92 -2.13 -0.30
N SER A 30 -13.97 -1.55 -1.04
CA SER A 30 -14.15 -0.27 -1.75
C SER A 30 -14.79 -0.42 -3.14
N GLY A 31 -15.15 -1.64 -3.57
CA GLY A 31 -15.77 -1.92 -4.86
C GLY A 31 -14.81 -1.81 -6.06
N ARG A 32 -13.50 -1.81 -5.81
CA ARG A 32 -12.46 -1.63 -6.84
C ARG A 32 -11.92 -2.95 -7.40
N LEU A 33 -12.13 -4.02 -6.65
CA LEU A 33 -12.03 -5.39 -7.12
C LEU A 33 -13.38 -6.07 -6.87
N ALA A 34 -13.81 -6.90 -7.82
CA ALA A 34 -14.93 -7.79 -7.57
C ALA A 34 -14.46 -8.91 -6.63
N PRO A 35 -15.35 -9.46 -5.78
CA PRO A 35 -15.05 -10.66 -5.02
C PRO A 35 -14.51 -11.77 -5.93
N PHE A 36 -13.51 -12.51 -5.45
CA PHE A 36 -12.82 -13.55 -6.21
C PHE A 36 -12.63 -14.81 -5.37
N SER A 37 -12.62 -15.97 -6.03
CA SER A 37 -12.48 -17.27 -5.37
C SER A 37 -11.03 -17.73 -5.24
N ASP A 38 -10.15 -17.30 -6.14
CA ASP A 38 -8.76 -17.73 -6.20
C ASP A 38 -7.83 -16.69 -6.85
N GLU A 39 -6.53 -16.99 -6.85
CA GLU A 39 -5.47 -16.15 -7.42
C GLU A 39 -5.67 -15.91 -8.93
N LYS A 40 -6.21 -16.89 -9.66
CA LYS A 40 -6.37 -16.78 -11.12
C LYS A 40 -7.47 -15.79 -11.46
N ALA A 41 -8.61 -15.85 -10.76
CA ALA A 41 -9.67 -14.88 -10.90
C ALA A 41 -9.20 -13.45 -10.57
N LEU A 42 -8.33 -13.31 -9.55
CA LEU A 42 -7.70 -12.03 -9.22
C LEU A 42 -6.78 -11.52 -10.34
N ASP A 43 -5.93 -12.38 -10.91
CA ASP A 43 -5.03 -12.02 -12.02
C ASP A 43 -5.80 -11.63 -13.29
N ASP A 44 -6.89 -12.32 -13.59
CA ASP A 44 -7.77 -12.00 -14.72
C ASP A 44 -8.40 -10.60 -14.55
N GLN A 45 -8.89 -10.26 -13.34
CA GLN A 45 -9.38 -8.90 -13.06
C GLN A 45 -8.30 -7.83 -13.26
N TYR A 46 -7.07 -8.05 -12.78
CA TYR A 46 -5.98 -7.10 -12.98
C TYR A 46 -5.62 -6.91 -14.47
N LYS A 47 -5.64 -7.99 -15.26
CA LYS A 47 -5.41 -7.93 -16.70
C LYS A 47 -6.50 -7.11 -17.40
N GLU A 48 -7.75 -7.29 -17.03
CA GLU A 48 -8.88 -6.52 -17.56
C GLU A 48 -8.75 -5.03 -17.25
N GLN A 49 -8.48 -4.67 -16.00
CA GLN A 49 -8.29 -3.27 -15.61
C GLN A 49 -7.10 -2.62 -16.35
N ARG A 50 -6.00 -3.37 -16.57
CA ARG A 50 -4.86 -2.89 -17.36
C ARG A 50 -5.22 -2.66 -18.83
N LYS A 51 -5.98 -3.58 -19.44
CA LYS A 51 -6.47 -3.43 -20.81
C LYS A 51 -7.38 -2.20 -20.93
N ALA A 52 -8.29 -2.01 -19.97
CA ALA A 52 -9.17 -0.85 -19.91
C ALA A 52 -8.37 0.46 -19.80
N LYS A 53 -7.43 0.57 -18.85
CA LYS A 53 -6.55 1.75 -18.71
C LYS A 53 -5.70 2.02 -19.96
N LYS A 54 -5.22 0.98 -20.64
CA LYS A 54 -4.45 1.13 -21.88
C LYS A 54 -5.34 1.63 -23.02
N ALA A 55 -6.57 1.13 -23.13
CA ALA A 55 -7.55 1.58 -24.11
C ALA A 55 -7.95 3.05 -23.85
N GLU A 56 -8.21 3.42 -22.61
CA GLU A 56 -8.47 4.80 -22.18
C GLU A 56 -7.33 5.74 -22.56
N LYS A 57 -6.08 5.37 -22.24
CA LYS A 57 -4.89 6.18 -22.59
C LYS A 57 -4.72 6.33 -24.10
N LYS A 58 -5.04 5.29 -24.87
CA LYS A 58 -4.99 5.33 -26.34
C LYS A 58 -6.06 6.28 -26.89
N ALA A 59 -7.30 6.14 -26.44
CA ALA A 59 -8.41 7.02 -26.83
C ALA A 59 -8.13 8.48 -26.49
N LEU A 60 -7.56 8.74 -25.31
CA LEU A 60 -7.13 10.10 -24.90
C LEU A 60 -6.07 10.66 -25.84
N LYS A 61 -5.06 9.87 -26.22
CA LYS A 61 -4.03 10.29 -27.17
C LYS A 61 -4.61 10.59 -28.55
N GLU A 62 -5.52 9.74 -29.05
CA GLU A 62 -6.20 9.94 -30.33
C GLU A 62 -7.09 11.18 -30.33
N ALA A 63 -7.80 11.48 -29.24
CA ALA A 63 -8.61 12.70 -29.08
C ALA A 63 -7.72 13.96 -29.08
N LEU A 64 -6.62 13.95 -28.32
CA LEU A 64 -5.65 15.04 -28.28
C LEU A 64 -5.00 15.29 -29.65
N GLU A 65 -4.67 14.23 -30.40
CA GLU A 65 -4.12 14.34 -31.76
C GLU A 65 -5.12 14.91 -32.76
N LYS A 66 -6.42 14.66 -32.58
CA LYS A 66 -7.49 15.20 -33.43
C LYS A 66 -7.92 16.62 -33.03
N GLY A 67 -7.35 17.18 -31.97
CA GLY A 67 -7.78 18.48 -31.42
C GLY A 67 -9.19 18.42 -30.81
N GLU A 68 -9.70 17.23 -30.53
CA GLU A 68 -10.93 17.05 -29.77
C GLU A 68 -10.66 17.39 -28.31
N GLU A 69 -11.62 18.03 -27.63
CA GLU A 69 -11.48 18.22 -26.18
C GLU A 69 -11.33 16.85 -25.52
N PRO A 70 -10.29 16.63 -24.69
CA PRO A 70 -10.17 15.40 -23.96
C PRO A 70 -11.41 15.23 -23.08
N PRO A 71 -11.85 13.99 -22.83
CA PRO A 71 -12.93 13.76 -21.88
C PRO A 71 -12.56 14.43 -20.55
N LYS A 72 -13.33 15.46 -20.16
CA LYS A 72 -13.08 16.17 -18.90
C LYS A 72 -13.19 15.17 -17.77
N LYS A 73 -12.07 14.92 -17.08
CA LYS A 73 -12.09 14.37 -15.72
C LYS A 73 -12.46 15.51 -14.80
N GLU A 74 -13.74 15.86 -14.79
CA GLU A 74 -14.28 16.87 -13.88
C GLU A 74 -14.36 16.23 -12.49
N ASP A 75 -13.23 16.27 -11.77
CA ASP A 75 -13.16 15.86 -10.38
C ASP A 75 -13.53 17.04 -9.48
N ASP A 76 -14.82 17.37 -9.45
CA ASP A 76 -15.41 18.41 -8.60
C ASP A 76 -15.51 18.00 -7.11
N ARG A 77 -14.95 16.85 -6.73
CA ARG A 77 -15.02 16.37 -5.34
C ARG A 77 -14.22 17.31 -4.42
N PRO A 78 -14.58 17.47 -3.14
CA PRO A 78 -13.79 18.25 -2.19
C PRO A 78 -12.35 17.73 -2.03
N LEU A 79 -11.40 18.61 -1.68
CA LEU A 79 -9.97 18.26 -1.53
C LEU A 79 -9.73 17.08 -0.54
N PHE A 80 -10.57 16.98 0.49
CA PHE A 80 -10.49 15.97 1.56
C PHE A 80 -11.55 14.87 1.44
N ASP A 81 -12.07 14.61 0.24
CA ASP A 81 -13.02 13.53 0.01
C ASP A 81 -12.35 12.16 0.25
N LYS A 82 -12.98 11.30 1.06
CA LYS A 82 -12.48 9.95 1.40
C LYS A 82 -12.21 9.11 0.14
N SER A 83 -13.04 9.25 -0.90
CA SER A 83 -12.90 8.53 -2.16
C SER A 83 -11.62 8.90 -2.92
N ARG A 84 -11.05 10.09 -2.71
CA ARG A 84 -9.75 10.48 -3.30
C ARG A 84 -8.60 9.69 -2.71
N GLY A 85 -8.57 9.54 -1.38
CA GLY A 85 -7.56 8.72 -0.70
C GLY A 85 -7.67 7.25 -1.13
N GLU A 86 -8.90 6.77 -1.28
CA GLU A 86 -9.15 5.42 -1.80
C GLU A 86 -8.71 5.28 -3.27
N GLU A 87 -8.97 6.27 -4.10
CA GLU A 87 -8.52 6.26 -5.50
C GLU A 87 -7.00 6.29 -5.61
N PHE A 88 -6.32 7.06 -4.75
CA PHE A 88 -4.86 7.11 -4.67
C PHE A 88 -4.25 5.75 -4.32
N LEU A 89 -4.76 5.07 -3.28
CA LEU A 89 -4.27 3.75 -2.89
C LEU A 89 -4.48 2.72 -4.01
N HIS A 90 -5.66 2.70 -4.63
CA HIS A 90 -5.94 1.83 -5.76
C HIS A 90 -5.02 2.12 -6.96
N ASN A 91 -4.78 3.39 -7.26
CA ASN A 91 -3.86 3.77 -8.31
C ASN A 91 -2.43 3.30 -8.03
N LYS A 92 -1.97 3.33 -6.77
CA LYS A 92 -0.68 2.74 -6.38
C LYS A 92 -0.65 1.22 -6.56
N VAL A 93 -1.69 0.50 -6.14
CA VAL A 93 -1.82 -0.95 -6.39
C VAL A 93 -1.71 -1.25 -7.89
N MET A 94 -2.42 -0.49 -8.71
CA MET A 94 -2.39 -0.65 -10.17
C MET A 94 -1.05 -0.22 -10.80
N PHE A 95 -0.33 0.73 -10.21
CA PHE A 95 0.98 1.20 -10.66
C PHE A 95 2.06 0.11 -10.48
N PHE A 96 2.17 -0.46 -9.28
CA PHE A 96 3.14 -1.53 -9.01
C PHE A 96 2.74 -2.86 -9.69
N GLY A 97 1.44 -3.02 -9.93
CA GLY A 97 0.89 -4.16 -10.64
C GLY A 97 0.20 -5.16 -9.73
N GLY A 98 -0.72 -5.93 -10.31
CA GLY A 98 -1.33 -7.06 -9.64
C GLY A 98 -0.36 -8.25 -9.48
N GLY A 99 -0.83 -9.27 -8.76
CA GLY A 99 -0.09 -10.51 -8.54
C GLY A 99 1.02 -10.39 -7.50
N TYR A 100 1.79 -11.47 -7.32
CA TYR A 100 2.85 -11.53 -6.31
C TYR A 100 3.91 -10.44 -6.47
N TYR A 101 4.47 -10.26 -7.67
CA TYR A 101 5.57 -9.31 -7.89
C TYR A 101 5.16 -7.86 -7.58
N GLY A 102 4.01 -7.42 -8.09
CA GLY A 102 3.54 -6.06 -7.85
C GLY A 102 3.10 -5.83 -6.39
N THR A 103 2.56 -6.86 -5.74
CA THR A 103 2.28 -6.82 -4.29
C THR A 103 3.56 -6.67 -3.47
N MET A 104 4.62 -7.41 -3.82
CA MET A 104 5.93 -7.29 -3.16
C MET A 104 6.58 -5.94 -3.39
N ALA A 105 6.48 -5.39 -4.61
CA ALA A 105 6.98 -4.05 -4.90
C ALA A 105 6.22 -2.98 -4.09
N LEU A 106 4.89 -3.06 -4.02
CA LEU A 106 4.10 -2.15 -3.19
C LEU A 106 4.40 -2.33 -1.69
N PHE A 107 4.61 -3.56 -1.23
CA PHE A 107 5.01 -3.85 0.15
C PHE A 107 6.37 -3.23 0.48
N ALA A 108 7.38 -3.44 -0.37
CA ALA A 108 8.69 -2.85 -0.19
C ALA A 108 8.64 -1.31 -0.23
N TYR A 109 7.85 -0.74 -1.15
CA TYR A 109 7.59 0.70 -1.18
C TYR A 109 7.01 1.20 0.15
N ALA A 110 6.02 0.49 0.70
CA ALA A 110 5.43 0.85 1.99
C ALA A 110 6.45 0.74 3.15
N VAL A 111 7.32 -0.28 3.15
CA VAL A 111 8.38 -0.42 4.17
C VAL A 111 9.37 0.74 4.09
N ILE A 112 9.83 1.10 2.88
CA ILE A 112 10.77 2.19 2.68
C ILE A 112 10.16 3.52 3.13
N GLU A 113 8.94 3.84 2.69
CA GLU A 113 8.25 5.07 3.07
C GLU A 113 7.99 5.15 4.58
N LEU A 114 7.67 4.03 5.23
CA LEU A 114 7.49 4.01 6.68
C LEU A 114 8.80 4.31 7.43
N ASP A 115 9.92 3.74 6.98
CA ASP A 115 11.23 3.99 7.56
C ASP A 115 11.63 5.47 7.44
N GLU A 116 11.44 6.06 6.25
CA GLU A 116 11.69 7.49 6.02
C GLU A 116 10.80 8.40 6.87
N ILE A 117 9.52 8.03 7.06
CA ILE A 117 8.62 8.76 7.96
C ILE A 117 9.17 8.72 9.38
N PHE A 118 9.63 7.57 9.87
CA PHE A 118 10.19 7.49 11.23
C PHE A 118 11.50 8.27 11.37
N GLU A 119 12.36 8.25 10.36
CA GLU A 119 13.57 9.06 10.32
C GLU A 119 13.24 10.57 10.36
N PHE A 120 12.32 11.00 9.50
CA PHE A 120 11.85 12.39 9.47
C PHE A 120 11.24 12.83 10.80
N LEU A 121 10.38 12.00 11.41
CA LEU A 121 9.78 12.29 12.71
C LEU A 121 10.87 12.41 13.80
N GLY A 122 11.89 11.55 13.78
CA GLY A 122 13.03 11.65 14.69
C GLY A 122 13.75 13.01 14.59
N VAL A 123 13.95 13.51 13.36
CA VAL A 123 14.56 14.82 13.11
C VAL A 123 13.65 15.96 13.59
N VAL A 124 12.35 15.93 13.25
CA VAL A 124 11.40 17.00 13.60
C VAL A 124 11.19 17.13 15.10
N PHE A 125 11.17 16.02 15.84
CA PHE A 125 10.99 16.05 17.30
C PHE A 125 12.27 16.37 18.08
N THR A 126 13.40 16.59 17.41
CA THR A 126 14.64 17.04 18.07
C THR A 126 14.54 18.55 18.39
N PRO A 127 14.60 18.96 19.67
CA PRO A 127 14.45 20.36 20.04
C PRO A 127 15.58 21.24 19.50
N GLY A 128 15.23 22.33 18.79
CA GLY A 128 16.12 23.48 18.60
C GLY A 128 16.66 23.78 17.21
N ALA A 129 16.42 22.97 16.17
CA ALA A 129 16.99 23.24 14.84
C ALA A 129 16.14 22.82 13.62
N TRP A 130 14.91 22.35 13.80
CA TRP A 130 14.11 21.76 12.71
C TRP A 130 13.87 22.71 11.51
N PHE A 131 13.86 24.03 11.72
CA PHE A 131 13.66 25.03 10.67
C PHE A 131 14.92 25.29 9.83
N GLU A 132 16.12 25.02 10.36
CA GLU A 132 17.38 25.15 9.62
C GLU A 132 17.53 24.08 8.53
N TYR A 133 16.77 22.99 8.66
CA TYR A 133 16.72 21.91 7.67
C TYR A 133 15.72 22.17 6.53
N LEU A 134 14.82 23.17 6.63
CA LEU A 134 13.85 23.54 5.60
C LEU A 134 14.50 24.34 4.46
N THR A 135 15.46 23.73 3.78
CA THR A 135 16.21 24.33 2.67
C THR A 135 15.68 23.87 1.32
N PHE A 136 16.05 24.57 0.25
CA PHE A 136 15.80 24.10 -1.12
C PHE A 136 16.39 22.70 -1.37
N GLN A 137 17.48 22.35 -0.67
CA GLN A 137 18.08 21.02 -0.71
C GLN A 137 17.16 19.94 -0.14
N LEU A 138 16.37 20.24 0.90
CA LEU A 138 15.39 19.31 1.46
C LEU A 138 14.30 18.99 0.43
N ILE A 139 13.83 19.98 -0.32
CA ILE A 139 12.82 19.78 -1.37
C ILE A 139 13.38 18.88 -2.46
N ILE A 140 14.58 19.18 -2.98
CA ILE A 140 15.24 18.34 -4.00
C ILE A 140 15.48 16.92 -3.45
N GLY A 141 15.98 16.81 -2.22
CA GLY A 141 16.23 15.54 -1.56
C GLY A 141 14.96 14.70 -1.46
N PHE A 142 13.83 15.29 -1.06
CA PHE A 142 12.54 14.61 -1.04
C PHE A 142 12.14 14.08 -2.42
N PHE A 143 12.30 14.87 -3.49
CA PHE A 143 12.00 14.42 -4.85
C PHE A 143 12.91 13.26 -5.29
N ILE A 144 14.21 13.35 -5.04
CA ILE A 144 15.17 12.29 -5.38
C ILE A 144 14.87 11.02 -4.59
N ASN A 145 14.65 11.14 -3.28
CA ASN A 145 14.34 10.01 -2.40
C ASN A 145 13.04 9.33 -2.85
N THR A 146 11.99 10.09 -3.17
CA THR A 146 10.74 9.52 -3.69
C THR A 146 10.97 8.67 -4.94
N ILE A 147 11.82 9.13 -5.87
CA ILE A 147 12.17 8.36 -7.08
C ILE A 147 12.97 7.10 -6.69
N MET A 148 13.95 7.24 -5.80
CA MET A 148 14.78 6.13 -5.34
C MET A 148 13.98 5.08 -4.58
N ASN A 149 12.94 5.47 -3.85
CA ASN A 149 12.03 4.55 -3.16
C ASN A 149 11.24 3.70 -4.15
N ILE A 150 10.78 4.32 -5.25
CA ILE A 150 10.11 3.60 -6.33
C ILE A 150 11.08 2.60 -6.99
N VAL A 151 12.31 3.02 -7.28
CA VAL A 151 13.33 2.12 -7.84
C VAL A 151 13.62 0.97 -6.87
N GLY A 152 13.81 1.29 -5.59
CA GLY A 152 14.06 0.33 -4.53
C GLY A 152 12.92 -0.67 -4.31
N ALA A 153 11.68 -0.22 -4.50
CA ALA A 153 10.50 -1.07 -4.51
C ALA A 153 10.49 -2.04 -5.70
N PHE A 154 10.86 -1.59 -6.90
CA PHE A 154 10.99 -2.50 -8.05
C PHE A 154 12.17 -3.48 -7.91
N THR A 155 13.20 -3.12 -7.16
CA THR A 155 14.33 -3.99 -6.81
C THR A 155 14.22 -4.56 -5.41
N TRP A 156 12.99 -4.85 -4.94
CA TRP A 156 12.69 -5.23 -3.55
C TRP A 156 13.57 -6.36 -2.98
N PHE A 157 13.98 -7.31 -3.82
CA PHE A 157 14.85 -8.42 -3.39
C PHE A 157 16.26 -7.97 -2.99
N LEU A 158 16.71 -6.80 -3.49
CA LEU A 158 17.94 -6.13 -3.08
C LEU A 158 17.73 -5.12 -1.96
N THR A 159 16.53 -4.55 -1.81
CA THR A 159 16.31 -3.50 -0.81
C THR A 159 15.82 -4.05 0.53
N LEU A 160 14.96 -5.07 0.52
CA LEU A 160 14.45 -5.67 1.76
C LEU A 160 15.55 -6.32 2.62
N GLN A 161 16.69 -6.69 2.03
CA GLN A 161 17.84 -7.18 2.80
C GLN A 161 18.44 -6.13 3.75
N ASN A 162 18.18 -4.84 3.50
CA ASN A 162 18.64 -3.76 4.37
C ASN A 162 17.81 -3.70 5.67
N TYR A 163 16.57 -4.21 5.63
CA TYR A 163 15.64 -4.19 6.76
C TYR A 163 15.62 -5.51 7.52
N VAL A 164 15.95 -6.63 6.85
CA VAL A 164 15.94 -7.95 7.46
C VAL A 164 17.16 -8.75 7.00
N SER A 165 17.86 -9.39 7.95
CA SER A 165 19.00 -10.24 7.65
C SER A 165 18.56 -11.51 6.91
N MET A 166 18.80 -11.54 5.59
CA MET A 166 18.51 -12.67 4.71
C MET A 166 19.80 -13.47 4.45
N GLY A 167 19.87 -14.73 4.88
CA GLY A 167 21.01 -15.60 4.56
C GLY A 167 20.90 -16.20 3.15
N ASN A 168 19.76 -16.82 2.85
CA ASN A 168 19.45 -17.47 1.58
C ASN A 168 18.17 -16.87 0.99
N GLY A 169 18.33 -16.01 -0.02
CA GLY A 169 17.23 -15.31 -0.68
C GLY A 169 16.11 -16.22 -1.21
N TRP A 170 16.40 -17.48 -1.56
CA TRP A 170 15.37 -18.41 -2.05
C TRP A 170 14.39 -18.85 -0.96
N ILE A 171 14.87 -18.99 0.28
CA ILE A 171 14.00 -19.32 1.43
C ILE A 171 13.05 -18.15 1.69
N TRP A 172 13.57 -16.91 1.61
CA TRP A 172 12.78 -15.69 1.80
C TRP A 172 11.79 -15.44 0.67
N LEU A 173 12.18 -15.72 -0.58
CA LEU A 173 11.31 -15.69 -1.74
C LEU A 173 10.16 -16.70 -1.58
N GLY A 174 10.47 -17.95 -1.23
CA GLY A 174 9.46 -18.99 -1.01
C GLY A 174 8.53 -18.65 0.16
N ALA A 175 9.07 -18.13 1.27
CA ALA A 175 8.27 -17.75 2.43
C ALA A 175 7.34 -16.56 2.13
N SER A 176 7.84 -15.49 1.52
CA SER A 176 7.01 -14.34 1.13
C SER A 176 5.96 -14.70 0.09
N TYR A 177 6.26 -15.59 -0.86
CA TYR A 177 5.26 -16.13 -1.79
C TYR A 177 4.18 -16.94 -1.07
N ALA A 178 4.54 -17.79 -0.11
CA ALA A 178 3.57 -18.50 0.73
C ALA A 178 2.70 -17.52 1.53
N GLY A 179 3.29 -16.44 2.04
CA GLY A 179 2.58 -15.34 2.69
C GLY A 179 1.56 -14.68 1.77
N TYR A 180 1.97 -14.30 0.56
CA TYR A 180 1.09 -13.74 -0.46
C TYR A 180 -0.10 -14.67 -0.74
N MET A 181 0.16 -15.96 -0.98
CA MET A 181 -0.88 -16.95 -1.21
C MET A 181 -1.84 -17.09 -0.03
N ALA A 182 -1.32 -17.07 1.20
CA ALA A 182 -2.14 -17.09 2.40
C ALA A 182 -3.04 -15.86 2.50
N GLY A 183 -2.52 -14.66 2.19
CA GLY A 183 -3.30 -13.43 2.17
C GLY A 183 -4.41 -13.44 1.12
N VAL A 184 -4.11 -13.89 -0.11
CA VAL A 184 -5.12 -14.07 -1.19
C VAL A 184 -6.22 -15.04 -0.75
N ARG A 185 -5.85 -16.19 -0.19
CA ARG A 185 -6.82 -17.19 0.28
C ARG A 185 -7.66 -16.67 1.44
N LEU A 186 -7.06 -15.89 2.35
CA LEU A 186 -7.78 -15.30 3.47
C LEU A 186 -8.88 -14.36 2.98
N VAL A 187 -8.59 -13.53 1.97
CA VAL A 187 -9.62 -12.69 1.32
C VAL A 187 -10.71 -13.54 0.69
N ALA A 188 -10.33 -14.53 -0.12
CA ALA A 188 -11.29 -15.36 -0.85
C ALA A 188 -12.21 -16.20 0.07
N GLN A 189 -11.75 -16.58 1.26
CA GLN A 189 -12.48 -17.50 2.14
C GLN A 189 -13.17 -16.81 3.32
N ALA A 190 -12.52 -15.81 3.92
CA ALA A 190 -12.96 -15.20 5.19
C ALA A 190 -12.83 -13.67 5.19
N GLY A 191 -12.67 -13.07 4.00
CA GLY A 191 -12.41 -11.64 3.85
C GLY A 191 -13.42 -10.76 4.58
N ASP A 192 -14.70 -11.01 4.32
CA ASP A 192 -15.79 -10.19 4.87
C ASP A 192 -15.94 -10.34 6.39
N GLU A 193 -15.76 -11.56 6.92
CA GLU A 193 -15.84 -11.83 8.36
C GLU A 193 -14.71 -11.13 9.12
N VAL A 194 -13.47 -11.29 8.64
CA VAL A 194 -12.30 -10.66 9.26
C VAL A 194 -12.38 -9.14 9.13
N TRP A 195 -12.86 -8.63 8.00
CA TRP A 195 -13.03 -7.19 7.79
C TRP A 195 -14.11 -6.61 8.70
N ALA A 196 -15.26 -7.27 8.82
CA ALA A 196 -16.34 -6.87 9.72
C ALA A 196 -15.82 -6.79 11.17
N TRP A 197 -15.11 -7.81 11.63
CA TRP A 197 -14.49 -7.82 12.96
C TRP A 197 -13.49 -6.68 13.17
N LEU A 198 -12.64 -6.38 12.17
CA LEU A 198 -11.70 -5.26 12.23
C LEU A 198 -12.43 -3.91 12.34
N THR A 199 -13.49 -3.73 11.54
CA THR A 199 -14.27 -2.48 11.54
C THR A 199 -15.03 -2.27 12.84
N ASP A 200 -15.63 -3.33 13.41
CA ASP A 200 -16.30 -3.30 14.72
C ASP A 200 -15.31 -2.92 15.83
N LYS A 201 -14.15 -3.58 15.89
CA LYS A 201 -13.10 -3.22 16.86
C LYS A 201 -12.64 -1.78 16.73
N ARG A 202 -12.46 -1.28 15.50
CA ARG A 202 -12.10 0.12 15.26
C ARG A 202 -13.18 1.05 15.82
N GLN A 203 -14.46 0.76 15.55
CA GLN A 203 -15.56 1.58 16.03
C GLN A 203 -15.62 1.60 17.57
N GLN A 204 -15.45 0.45 18.22
CA GLN A 204 -15.39 0.37 19.69
C GLN A 204 -14.26 1.21 20.27
N LEU A 205 -13.07 1.17 19.67
CA LEU A 205 -11.93 1.99 20.10
C LEU A 205 -12.23 3.49 19.92
N THR A 206 -12.80 3.90 18.79
CA THR A 206 -13.14 5.31 18.55
C THR A 206 -14.16 5.84 19.56
N THR A 207 -15.17 5.04 19.91
CA THR A 207 -16.15 5.40 20.93
C THR A 207 -15.51 5.54 22.30
N LYS A 208 -14.63 4.60 22.70
CA LYS A 208 -13.89 4.65 23.97
C LYS A 208 -12.97 5.87 24.07
N VAL A 209 -12.26 6.20 23.00
CA VAL A 209 -11.39 7.38 22.96
C VAL A 209 -12.22 8.66 23.03
N SER A 210 -13.34 8.73 22.28
CA SER A 210 -14.23 9.88 22.32
C SER A 210 -14.84 10.11 23.71
N SER A 211 -15.28 9.04 24.39
CA SER A 211 -15.79 9.16 25.76
C SER A 211 -14.69 9.61 26.73
N ALA A 212 -13.49 9.04 26.65
CA ALA A 212 -12.36 9.43 27.52
C ALA A 212 -11.96 10.90 27.33
N ILE A 213 -11.96 11.40 26.09
CA ILE A 213 -11.69 12.83 25.80
C ILE A 213 -12.80 13.71 26.40
N LYS A 214 -14.07 13.33 26.24
CA LYS A 214 -15.20 14.08 26.82
C LYS A 214 -15.09 14.16 28.34
N ASP A 215 -14.81 13.04 29.01
CA ASP A 215 -14.66 12.98 30.47
C ASP A 215 -13.47 13.81 30.99
N ALA A 216 -12.38 13.89 30.20
CA ALA A 216 -11.23 14.74 30.52
C ALA A 216 -11.53 16.24 30.30
N SER A 217 -12.33 16.58 29.28
CA SER A 217 -12.69 17.97 28.95
C SER A 217 -13.80 18.56 29.82
N GLY A 218 -14.69 17.73 30.37
CA GLY A 218 -15.79 18.16 31.25
C GLY A 218 -15.40 18.37 32.73
N LYS A 219 -14.12 18.23 33.07
CA LYS A 219 -13.55 18.48 34.41
C LYS A 219 -12.85 19.85 34.54
N GLN A 220 -13.09 20.78 33.62
CA GLN A 220 -12.67 22.18 33.73
C GLN A 220 -13.80 23.08 34.23
#